data_AF-A0A1C3TSD3-F1
#
_entry.id   AF-A0A1C3TSD3-F1
#
_cell.length_a   1.000
_cell.length_b   1.000
_cell.length_c   1.000
_cell.angle_alpha   90.00
_cell.angle_beta   90.00
_cell.angle_gamma   90.00
#
_symmetry.space_group_name_H-M   'P 1'
#
loop_
_entity.id
_entity.type
_entity.pdbx_description
1 polymer ?
#
loop_
_entity_poly.entity_id
_entity_poly.type
_entity_poly.pdbx_seq_one_letter_code
_entity_poly.pdbx_strand_id
1 'polypeptide(L)'
;MSIVLTPFARTRLFPRDARRNAIQDCTPEQFERHLNDTAPLQVLAGYAPFCKLHVHRNWTSTRCLTAPITDANRHLLRSGYEARSREELPVLVRWFEGVAPPVAAYLLPILYSREQLAREGAPIEAEWGVVGCLYTAEPQEIPMAPITMLRNALGVEEGGSGVALDREAYRRSVAFWERNANWRE
;
A
#
# COMPACT_ATOMS: atom_id res chain seq x y z
N MET A 1 19.80 12.64 -1.97
CA MET A 1 18.85 11.81 -1.21
C MET A 1 19.05 10.38 -1.66
N SER A 2 19.51 9.48 -0.79
CA SER A 2 19.66 8.05 -1.12
C SER A 2 18.48 7.22 -0.62
N ILE A 3 17.99 6.31 -1.46
CA ILE A 3 16.88 5.40 -1.18
C ILE A 3 17.35 3.96 -1.37
N VAL A 4 17.00 3.08 -0.44
CA VAL A 4 17.23 1.64 -0.57
C VAL A 4 15.93 0.86 -0.48
N LEU A 5 15.82 -0.25 -1.19
CA LEU A 5 14.73 -1.20 -1.04
C LEU A 5 14.98 -2.11 0.17
N THR A 6 14.15 -2.00 1.20
CA THR A 6 14.32 -2.85 2.40
C THR A 6 14.04 -4.32 2.08
N PRO A 7 14.62 -5.28 2.82
CA PRO A 7 14.30 -6.70 2.68
C PRO A 7 12.79 -6.98 2.83
N PHE A 8 12.13 -6.23 3.72
CA PHE A 8 10.70 -6.30 3.94
C PHE A 8 9.89 -5.92 2.70
N ALA A 9 10.20 -4.76 2.09
CA ALA A 9 9.52 -4.33 0.87
C ALA A 9 9.87 -5.24 -0.31
N ARG A 10 11.12 -5.72 -0.41
CA ARG A 10 11.57 -6.60 -1.50
C ARG A 10 10.67 -7.83 -1.65
N THR A 11 10.38 -8.53 -0.56
CA THR A 11 9.56 -9.75 -0.61
C THR A 11 8.10 -9.47 -0.97
N ARG A 12 7.59 -8.27 -0.66
CA ARG A 12 6.19 -7.89 -0.91
C ARG A 12 5.94 -7.34 -2.31
N LEU A 13 6.87 -6.51 -2.79
CA LEU A 13 6.80 -5.84 -4.08
C LEU A 13 7.28 -6.75 -5.23
N PHE A 14 8.21 -7.66 -4.93
CA PHE A 14 8.79 -8.62 -5.89
C PHE A 14 8.73 -10.06 -5.33
N PRO A 15 7.53 -10.61 -5.11
CA PRO A 15 7.37 -11.95 -4.58
C PRO A 15 7.76 -13.01 -5.62
N ARG A 16 8.22 -14.18 -5.14
CA ARG A 16 8.70 -15.27 -6.01
C ARG A 16 7.60 -15.93 -6.84
N ASP A 17 6.36 -15.89 -6.36
CA ASP A 17 5.19 -16.47 -7.02
C ASP A 17 4.65 -15.61 -8.17
N ALA A 18 5.25 -14.43 -8.41
CA ALA A 18 4.90 -13.51 -9.47
C ALA A 18 3.38 -13.21 -9.55
N ARG A 19 2.70 -13.13 -8.39
CA ARG A 19 1.28 -12.74 -8.34
C ARG A 19 1.01 -11.43 -9.11
N ARG A 20 -0.11 -11.36 -9.82
CA ARG A 20 -0.44 -10.23 -10.74
C ARG A 20 -0.58 -8.87 -10.06
N ASN A 21 -0.71 -8.83 -8.74
CA ASN A 21 -0.77 -7.59 -7.96
C ASN A 21 0.61 -7.12 -7.45
N ALA A 22 1.70 -7.64 -7.99
CA ALA A 22 3.07 -7.23 -7.69
C ALA A 22 3.77 -6.57 -8.89
N ILE A 23 5.00 -6.10 -8.69
CA ILE A 23 5.83 -5.56 -9.77
C ILE A 23 6.52 -6.72 -10.47
N GLN A 24 6.35 -6.82 -11.79
CA GLN A 24 6.82 -7.97 -12.58
C GLN A 24 7.88 -7.58 -13.64
N ASP A 25 7.80 -6.38 -14.21
CA ASP A 25 8.57 -6.02 -15.41
C ASP A 25 9.86 -5.26 -15.13
N CYS A 26 10.29 -5.21 -13.86
CA CYS A 26 11.61 -4.74 -13.48
C CYS A 26 12.14 -5.53 -12.28
N THR A 27 13.45 -5.57 -12.13
CA THR A 27 14.08 -6.19 -10.95
C THR A 27 14.02 -5.25 -9.74
N PRO A 28 14.14 -5.78 -8.51
CA PRO A 28 14.29 -4.97 -7.30
C PRO A 28 15.37 -3.88 -7.43
N GLU A 29 16.52 -4.22 -8.03
CA GLU A 29 17.67 -3.33 -8.22
C GLU A 29 17.37 -2.25 -9.27
N GLN A 30 16.65 -2.58 -10.34
CA GLN A 30 16.21 -1.60 -11.33
C GLN A 30 15.19 -0.62 -10.75
N PHE A 31 14.29 -1.10 -9.90
CA PHE A 31 13.32 -0.27 -9.18
C PHE A 31 14.03 0.70 -8.24
N GLU A 32 14.92 0.20 -7.38
CA GLU A 32 15.71 1.04 -6.47
C GLU A 32 16.53 2.10 -7.22
N ARG A 33 17.21 1.69 -8.31
CA ARG A 33 17.96 2.62 -9.16
C ARG A 33 17.06 3.70 -9.75
N HIS A 34 15.87 3.35 -10.27
CA HIS A 34 14.92 4.34 -10.78
C HIS A 34 14.55 5.38 -9.70
N LEU A 35 14.32 4.96 -8.46
CA LEU A 35 13.96 5.87 -7.37
C LEU A 35 15.11 6.84 -6.99
N ASN A 36 16.36 6.43 -7.17
CA ASN A 36 17.52 7.29 -6.92
C ASN A 36 17.84 8.22 -8.10
N ASP A 37 17.65 7.75 -9.34
CA ASP A 37 18.02 8.48 -10.55
C ASP A 37 16.93 9.43 -11.04
N THR A 38 15.67 9.18 -10.68
CA THR A 38 14.51 9.95 -11.18
C THR A 38 13.85 10.72 -10.04
N ALA A 39 13.77 12.04 -10.17
CA ALA A 39 13.06 12.87 -9.20
C ALA A 39 11.55 12.52 -9.19
N PRO A 40 10.91 12.43 -8.00
CA PRO A 40 9.46 12.23 -7.94
C PRO A 40 8.73 13.46 -8.49
N LEU A 41 7.55 13.24 -9.06
CA LEU A 41 6.64 14.33 -9.48
C LEU A 41 6.17 15.17 -8.29
N GLN A 42 5.97 14.50 -7.16
CA GLN A 42 5.52 15.09 -5.91
C GLN A 42 6.01 14.25 -4.73
N VAL A 43 6.26 14.89 -3.60
CA VAL A 43 6.51 14.20 -2.32
C VAL A 43 5.34 14.49 -1.39
N LEU A 44 4.59 13.46 -1.03
CA LEU A 44 3.50 13.55 -0.07
C LEU A 44 4.03 13.33 1.34
N ALA A 45 3.49 14.07 2.31
CA ALA A 45 3.68 13.74 3.72
C ALA A 45 2.98 12.41 4.02
N GLY A 46 3.69 11.49 4.67
CA GLY A 46 3.07 10.30 5.23
C GLY A 46 2.34 10.59 6.53
N TYR A 47 1.88 9.55 7.19
CA TYR A 47 1.12 9.66 8.46
C TYR A 47 1.96 10.16 9.66
N ALA A 48 3.28 10.20 9.53
CA ALA A 48 4.22 10.61 10.57
C ALA A 48 5.45 11.32 9.97
N PRO A 49 6.21 12.11 10.75
CA PRO A 49 7.37 12.87 10.23
C PRO A 49 8.47 12.03 9.58
N PHE A 50 8.59 10.76 9.99
CA PHE A 50 9.55 9.81 9.44
C PHE A 50 9.06 9.10 8.16
N CYS A 51 7.82 9.36 7.72
CA CYS A 51 7.17 8.68 6.61
C CYS A 51 6.90 9.66 5.47
N LYS A 52 7.28 9.29 4.25
CA LYS A 52 7.01 10.05 3.02
C LYS A 52 6.53 9.12 1.92
N LEU A 53 5.75 9.65 0.98
CA LEU A 53 5.42 8.94 -0.24
C LEU A 53 5.96 9.72 -1.44
N HIS A 54 6.80 9.07 -2.24
CA HIS A 54 7.29 9.64 -3.49
C HIS A 54 6.31 9.30 -4.60
N VAL A 55 5.82 10.28 -5.36
CA VAL A 55 4.91 10.03 -6.48
C VAL A 55 5.71 9.92 -7.77
N HIS A 56 5.69 8.74 -8.40
CA HIS A 56 6.31 8.53 -9.71
C HIS A 56 5.25 8.11 -10.73
N ARG A 57 5.42 8.49 -12.01
CA ARG A 57 4.67 7.84 -13.10
C ARG A 57 4.98 6.35 -13.08
N ASN A 58 3.98 5.51 -13.27
CA ASN A 58 4.23 4.08 -13.36
C ASN A 58 5.02 3.77 -14.65
N TRP A 59 6.21 3.18 -14.51
CA TRP A 59 7.07 2.76 -15.62
C TRP A 59 7.01 1.23 -15.85
N THR A 60 6.07 0.54 -15.22
CA THR A 60 5.86 -0.92 -15.32
C THR A 60 4.43 -1.22 -15.76
N SER A 61 4.08 -2.50 -15.93
CA SER A 61 2.68 -2.91 -16.16
C SER A 61 1.87 -3.12 -14.87
N THR A 62 2.42 -2.75 -13.71
CA THR A 62 1.79 -2.95 -12.40
C THR A 62 0.38 -2.36 -12.37
N ARG A 63 -0.58 -3.15 -11.88
CA ARG A 63 -2.01 -2.78 -11.83
C ARG A 63 -2.37 -2.08 -10.52
N CYS A 64 -3.44 -1.31 -10.57
CA CYS A 64 -3.98 -0.66 -9.38
C CYS A 64 -4.24 -1.66 -8.25
N LEU A 65 -3.98 -1.25 -7.01
CA LEU A 65 -4.27 -2.05 -5.81
C LEU A 65 -5.77 -2.34 -5.67
N THR A 66 -6.61 -1.44 -6.18
CA THR A 66 -8.06 -1.57 -6.15
C THR A 66 -8.65 -1.48 -7.55
N ALA A 67 -9.82 -2.09 -7.74
CA ALA A 67 -10.64 -1.90 -8.92
C ALA A 67 -11.93 -1.12 -8.55
N PRO A 68 -12.43 -0.25 -9.45
CA PRO A 68 -13.70 0.43 -9.23
C PRO A 68 -14.87 -0.55 -9.27
N ILE A 69 -15.84 -0.34 -8.38
CA ILE A 69 -17.10 -1.06 -8.36
C ILE A 69 -18.07 -0.36 -9.31
N THR A 70 -18.57 -1.12 -10.28
CA THR A 70 -19.51 -0.68 -11.30
C THR A 70 -20.66 -1.69 -11.37
N ASP A 71 -21.78 -1.32 -11.99
CA ASP A 71 -22.92 -2.25 -12.13
C ASP A 71 -22.55 -3.50 -12.94
N ALA A 72 -21.62 -3.36 -13.89
CA ALA A 72 -21.11 -4.47 -14.69
C ALA A 72 -20.28 -5.48 -13.89
N ASN A 73 -19.62 -5.09 -12.80
CA ASN A 73 -18.73 -5.99 -12.05
C ASN A 73 -19.17 -6.26 -10.61
N ARG A 74 -20.13 -5.52 -10.05
CA ARG A 74 -20.54 -5.63 -8.63
C ARG A 74 -20.87 -7.07 -8.21
N HIS A 75 -21.45 -7.87 -9.11
CA HIS A 75 -21.80 -9.28 -8.88
C HIS A 75 -20.59 -10.22 -8.70
N LEU A 76 -19.38 -9.76 -9.06
CA LEU A 76 -18.12 -10.47 -8.87
C LEU A 76 -17.48 -10.21 -7.50
N LEU A 77 -18.06 -9.32 -6.68
CA LEU A 77 -17.59 -9.13 -5.32
C LEU A 77 -17.78 -10.41 -4.50
N ARG A 78 -16.79 -10.70 -3.69
CA ARG A 78 -16.78 -11.70 -2.63
C ARG A 78 -16.61 -11.00 -1.29
N SER A 79 -17.02 -11.68 -0.25
CA SER A 79 -16.81 -11.23 1.13
C SER A 79 -16.57 -12.42 2.04
N GLY A 80 -15.84 -12.17 3.12
CA GLY A 80 -15.50 -13.17 4.12
C GLY A 80 -14.89 -12.52 5.35
N TYR A 81 -14.74 -13.31 6.40
CA TYR A 81 -14.03 -12.90 7.61
C TYR A 81 -12.58 -13.32 7.52
N GLU A 82 -11.66 -12.35 7.55
CA GLU A 82 -10.23 -12.60 7.40
C GLU A 82 -9.41 -11.88 8.46
N ALA A 83 -8.41 -12.59 8.99
CA ALA A 83 -7.39 -12.05 9.88
C ALA A 83 -6.08 -11.85 9.10
N ARG A 84 -5.31 -10.80 9.44
CA ARG A 84 -4.01 -10.53 8.79
C ARG A 84 -2.88 -11.40 9.34
N SER A 85 -3.04 -11.86 10.58
CA SER A 85 -2.14 -12.78 11.27
C SER A 85 -2.98 -13.73 12.12
N ARG A 86 -2.34 -14.71 12.77
CA ARG A 86 -3.05 -15.70 13.62
C ARG A 86 -3.49 -15.09 14.95
N GLU A 87 -2.87 -14.00 15.33
CA GLU A 87 -3.05 -13.28 16.58
C GLU A 87 -4.17 -12.23 16.49
N GLU A 88 -4.57 -11.84 15.28
CA GLU A 88 -5.63 -10.85 15.05
C GLU A 88 -7.01 -11.49 14.89
N LEU A 89 -8.05 -10.81 15.39
CA LEU A 89 -9.44 -11.21 15.13
C LEU A 89 -9.79 -11.05 13.64
N PRO A 90 -10.52 -12.01 13.05
CA PRO A 90 -10.94 -11.90 11.67
C PRO A 90 -12.04 -10.85 11.53
N VAL A 91 -11.93 -10.04 10.47
CA VAL A 91 -12.86 -8.93 10.19
C VAL A 91 -13.52 -9.12 8.84
N LEU A 92 -14.73 -8.58 8.67
CA LEU A 92 -15.41 -8.61 7.39
C LEU A 92 -14.62 -7.80 6.36
N VAL A 93 -14.20 -8.47 5.29
CA VAL A 93 -13.55 -7.86 4.12
C VAL A 93 -14.30 -8.21 2.85
N ARG A 94 -14.10 -7.42 1.81
CA ARG A 94 -14.63 -7.68 0.47
C ARG A 94 -13.56 -7.46 -0.60
N TRP A 95 -13.61 -8.26 -1.64
CA TRP A 95 -12.67 -8.22 -2.76
C TRP A 95 -13.34 -8.67 -4.04
N PHE A 96 -12.72 -8.39 -5.18
CA PHE A 96 -13.05 -9.00 -6.45
C PHE A 96 -12.23 -10.26 -6.70
N GLU A 97 -12.86 -11.24 -7.35
CA GLU A 97 -12.20 -12.37 -8.03
C GLU A 97 -12.47 -12.30 -9.53
N GLY A 98 -11.54 -12.78 -10.34
CA GLY A 98 -11.73 -12.84 -11.81
C GLY A 98 -11.80 -11.48 -12.51
N VAL A 99 -11.36 -10.39 -11.87
CA VAL A 99 -11.27 -9.06 -12.50
C VAL A 99 -9.84 -8.71 -12.90
N ALA A 100 -9.71 -7.81 -13.87
CA ALA A 100 -8.44 -7.20 -14.24
C ALA A 100 -8.51 -5.69 -13.99
N PRO A 101 -7.95 -5.17 -12.88
CA PRO A 101 -7.89 -3.73 -12.67
C PRO A 101 -7.04 -3.05 -13.74
N PRO A 102 -7.24 -1.74 -13.97
CA PRO A 102 -6.40 -1.00 -14.90
C PRO A 102 -4.93 -0.99 -14.45
N VAL A 103 -4.03 -0.78 -15.41
CA VAL A 103 -2.63 -0.46 -15.12
C VAL A 103 -2.60 0.82 -14.29
N ALA A 104 -1.83 0.84 -13.19
CA ALA A 104 -1.69 2.02 -12.36
C ALA A 104 -1.03 3.13 -13.16
N ALA A 105 -1.48 4.37 -12.99
CA ALA A 105 -0.83 5.52 -13.61
C ALA A 105 0.38 5.99 -12.78
N TYR A 106 0.40 5.67 -11.48
CA TYR A 106 1.44 6.08 -10.56
C TYR A 106 1.86 4.94 -9.62
N LEU A 107 3.15 4.95 -9.27
CA LEU A 107 3.71 4.17 -8.18
C LEU A 107 4.09 5.15 -7.07
N LEU A 108 3.65 4.85 -5.85
CA LEU A 108 3.90 5.67 -4.67
C LEU A 108 4.72 4.86 -3.65
N PRO A 109 6.06 4.75 -3.80
CA PRO A 109 6.90 4.16 -2.77
C PRO A 109 6.73 4.88 -1.43
N ILE A 110 6.46 4.10 -0.39
CA ILE A 110 6.36 4.56 0.99
C ILE A 110 7.75 4.44 1.61
N LEU A 111 8.30 5.56 2.04
CA LEU A 111 9.67 5.68 2.52
C LEU A 111 9.68 5.98 4.01
N TYR A 112 10.44 5.20 4.77
CA TYR A 112 10.76 5.50 6.17
C TYR A 112 12.18 6.03 6.29
N SER A 113 12.38 7.01 7.17
CA SER A 113 13.71 7.51 7.51
C SER A 113 14.57 6.39 8.10
N ARG A 114 15.87 6.45 7.85
CA ARG A 114 16.87 5.57 8.47
C ARG A 114 16.72 5.45 9.99
N GLU A 115 16.49 6.56 10.69
CA GLU A 115 16.41 6.61 12.15
C GLU A 115 15.20 5.80 12.66
N GLN A 116 14.07 5.86 11.95
CA GLN A 116 12.89 5.05 12.26
C GLN A 116 13.16 3.57 12.00
N LEU A 117 13.74 3.22 10.86
CA LEU A 117 14.04 1.82 10.53
C LEU A 117 15.03 1.19 11.51
N ALA A 118 16.00 1.97 12.01
CA ALA A 118 16.89 1.52 13.08
C ALA A 118 16.13 1.23 14.40
N ARG A 119 15.15 2.05 14.77
CA ARG A 119 14.27 1.79 15.94
C ARG A 119 13.42 0.54 15.78
N GLU A 120 13.03 0.22 14.55
CA GLU A 120 12.28 -0.98 14.20
C GLU A 120 13.17 -2.23 14.03
N GLY A 121 14.48 -2.12 14.27
CA GLY A 121 15.42 -3.24 14.20
C GLY A 121 15.86 -3.61 12.78
N ALA A 122 15.62 -2.75 11.79
CA ALA A 122 15.98 -2.93 10.39
C ALA A 122 16.89 -1.79 9.88
N PRO A 123 18.09 -1.59 10.47
CA PRO A 123 18.95 -0.47 10.10
C PRO A 123 19.36 -0.52 8.63
N ILE A 124 19.52 0.68 8.04
CA ILE A 124 19.97 0.88 6.66
C ILE A 124 21.05 1.97 6.61
N GLU A 125 21.90 1.94 5.59
CA GLU A 125 22.91 2.99 5.37
C GLU A 125 22.33 4.21 4.64
N ALA A 126 21.40 3.98 3.72
CA ALA A 126 20.73 5.04 2.96
C ALA A 126 19.87 5.94 3.86
N GLU A 127 19.56 7.15 3.41
CA GLU A 127 18.74 8.11 4.17
C GLU A 127 17.30 7.62 4.34
N TRP A 128 16.78 6.89 3.36
CA TRP A 128 15.41 6.40 3.31
C TRP A 128 15.33 4.95 2.86
N GLY A 129 14.44 4.18 3.47
CA GLY A 129 14.13 2.82 3.09
C GLY A 129 12.70 2.68 2.58
N VAL A 130 12.52 2.03 1.44
CA VAL A 130 11.20 1.66 0.94
C VAL A 130 10.62 0.58 1.85
N VAL A 131 9.44 0.82 2.43
CA VAL A 131 8.71 -0.15 3.27
C VAL A 131 7.44 -0.70 2.59
N GLY A 132 7.04 -0.09 1.48
CA GLY A 132 5.89 -0.49 0.67
C GLY A 132 5.76 0.39 -0.56
N CYS A 133 4.73 0.14 -1.37
CA CYS A 133 4.42 0.97 -2.53
C CYS A 133 2.91 0.88 -2.82
N LEU A 134 2.28 2.02 -3.10
CA LEU A 134 0.89 2.06 -3.57
C LEU A 134 0.86 2.15 -5.09
N TYR A 135 -0.08 1.45 -5.72
CA TYR A 135 -0.29 1.47 -7.17
C TYR A 135 -1.64 2.11 -7.45
N THR A 136 -1.62 3.33 -8.00
CA THR A 136 -2.78 4.22 -7.98
C THR A 136 -3.08 4.78 -9.37
N ALA A 137 -4.35 5.08 -9.62
CA ALA A 137 -4.78 5.77 -10.84
C ALA A 137 -4.50 7.28 -10.78
N GLU A 138 -4.46 7.85 -9.58
CA GLU A 138 -4.21 9.27 -9.32
C GLU A 138 -2.94 9.45 -8.47
N PRO A 139 -2.26 10.62 -8.53
CA PRO A 139 -1.01 10.89 -7.82
C PRO A 139 -1.21 11.14 -6.31
N GLN A 140 -2.05 10.33 -5.67
CA GLN A 140 -2.53 10.52 -4.31
C GLN A 140 -2.56 9.17 -3.58
N GLU A 141 -2.38 9.20 -2.25
CA GLU A 141 -2.52 8.02 -1.41
C GLU A 141 -3.97 7.49 -1.45
N ILE A 142 -4.12 6.16 -1.44
CA ILE A 142 -5.42 5.51 -1.22
C ILE A 142 -5.68 5.51 0.29
N PRO A 143 -6.84 6.04 0.76
CA PRO A 143 -7.13 6.02 2.18
C PRO A 143 -7.17 4.57 2.69
N MET A 144 -6.68 4.34 3.91
CA MET A 144 -6.79 3.03 4.56
C MET A 144 -8.25 2.54 4.55
N ALA A 145 -8.46 1.23 4.41
CA ALA A 145 -9.80 0.65 4.50
C ALA A 145 -10.47 1.01 5.85
N PRO A 146 -11.80 1.26 5.90
CA PRO A 146 -12.47 1.68 7.13
C PRO A 146 -12.19 0.76 8.32
N ILE A 147 -12.17 -0.55 8.08
CA ILE A 147 -11.86 -1.56 9.09
C ILE A 147 -10.43 -1.45 9.65
N THR A 148 -9.47 -1.04 8.83
CA THR A 148 -8.10 -0.78 9.29
C THR A 148 -8.07 0.41 10.24
N MET A 149 -8.85 1.46 9.97
CA MET A 149 -8.96 2.61 10.86
C MET A 149 -9.62 2.24 12.20
N LEU A 150 -10.69 1.44 12.17
CA LEU A 150 -11.35 0.95 13.38
C LEU A 150 -10.42 0.09 14.22
N ARG A 151 -9.73 -0.88 13.61
CA ARG A 151 -8.76 -1.73 14.31
C ARG A 151 -7.62 -0.90 14.91
N ASN A 152 -7.10 0.09 14.19
CA ASN A 152 -6.03 0.95 14.74
C ASN A 152 -6.45 1.64 16.04
N ALA A 153 -7.73 1.98 16.20
CA ALA A 153 -8.27 2.59 17.41
C ALA A 153 -8.45 1.61 18.58
N LEU A 154 -8.39 0.29 18.36
CA LEU A 154 -8.51 -0.72 19.41
C LEU A 154 -7.23 -0.91 20.24
N GLY A 155 -6.08 -0.42 19.76
CA GLY A 155 -4.79 -0.55 20.45
C GLY A 155 -3.93 -1.72 19.96
N VAL A 156 -2.71 -1.78 20.49
CA VAL A 156 -1.67 -2.74 20.08
C VAL A 156 -2.03 -4.19 20.39
N GLU A 157 -2.77 -4.43 21.47
CA GLU A 157 -3.23 -5.77 21.87
C GLU A 157 -4.14 -6.41 20.81
N GLU A 158 -4.83 -5.59 20.01
CA GLU A 158 -5.75 -6.03 18.95
C GLU A 158 -5.14 -5.84 17.54
N GLY A 159 -3.81 -5.72 17.44
CA GLY A 159 -3.09 -5.52 16.18
C GLY A 159 -3.26 -4.13 15.55
N GLY A 160 -3.75 -3.16 16.33
CA GLY A 160 -3.87 -1.75 15.96
C GLY A 160 -2.66 -0.90 16.37
N SER A 161 -2.62 0.36 15.92
CA SER A 161 -1.56 1.30 16.31
C SER A 161 -1.85 2.09 17.59
N GLY A 162 -3.07 2.02 18.15
CA GLY A 162 -3.53 2.82 19.29
C GLY A 162 -3.89 4.28 18.95
N VAL A 163 -3.88 4.64 17.66
CA VAL A 163 -4.23 5.98 17.21
C VAL A 163 -5.76 6.15 17.23
N ALA A 164 -6.23 7.23 17.87
CA ALA A 164 -7.65 7.54 17.93
C ALA A 164 -8.29 7.71 16.55
N LEU A 165 -9.54 7.29 16.41
CA LEU A 165 -10.26 7.35 15.14
C LEU A 165 -10.59 8.81 14.74
N ASP A 166 -9.98 9.27 13.65
CA ASP A 166 -10.40 10.50 12.96
C ASP A 166 -11.68 10.23 12.15
N ARG A 167 -12.79 10.87 12.57
CA ARG A 167 -14.11 10.72 11.95
C ARG A 167 -14.17 11.28 10.54
N GLU A 168 -13.43 12.34 10.22
CA GLU A 168 -13.44 12.93 8.88
C GLU A 168 -12.63 12.06 7.92
N ALA A 169 -11.44 11.62 8.33
CA ALA A 169 -10.65 10.66 7.57
C ALA A 169 -11.42 9.34 7.35
N TYR A 170 -12.17 8.87 8.35
CA TYR A 170 -13.02 7.69 8.23
C TYR A 170 -14.11 7.88 7.16
N ARG A 171 -14.78 9.03 7.11
CA ARG A 171 -15.79 9.32 6.07
C ARG A 171 -15.17 9.37 4.67
N ARG A 172 -13.98 9.95 4.53
CA ARG A 172 -13.24 9.96 3.24
C ARG A 172 -12.86 8.53 2.81
N SER A 173 -12.41 7.71 3.76
CA SER A 173 -12.15 6.30 3.54
C SER A 173 -13.41 5.58 3.06
N VAL A 174 -14.54 5.72 3.76
CA VAL A 174 -15.81 5.10 3.35
C VAL A 174 -16.22 5.54 1.94
N ALA A 175 -16.16 6.83 1.61
CA ALA A 175 -16.52 7.32 0.27
C ALA A 175 -15.67 6.69 -0.84
N PHE A 176 -14.37 6.50 -0.60
CA PHE A 176 -13.48 5.80 -1.54
C PHE A 176 -13.82 4.31 -1.64
N TRP A 177 -13.88 3.62 -0.49
CA TRP A 177 -14.05 2.17 -0.43
C TRP A 177 -15.46 1.72 -0.75
N GLU A 178 -16.48 2.57 -0.68
CA GLU A 178 -17.82 2.27 -1.18
C GLU A 178 -17.82 1.97 -2.68
N ARG A 179 -16.92 2.65 -3.42
CA ARG A 179 -16.79 2.61 -4.88
C ARG A 179 -15.60 1.81 -5.38
N ASN A 180 -14.80 1.23 -4.48
CA ASN A 180 -13.60 0.48 -4.83
C ASN A 180 -13.50 -0.80 -3.99
N ALA A 181 -12.88 -1.84 -4.53
CA ALA A 181 -12.52 -3.02 -3.77
C ALA A 181 -11.12 -3.49 -4.14
N ASN A 182 -10.46 -4.14 -3.18
CA ASN A 182 -9.27 -4.95 -3.47
C ASN A 182 -9.65 -6.08 -4.42
N TRP A 183 -8.65 -6.72 -5.02
CA TRP A 183 -8.85 -7.84 -5.93
C TRP A 183 -7.83 -8.93 -5.67
N ARG A 184 -8.19 -10.14 -6.07
CA ARG A 184 -7.39 -11.36 -5.96
C ARG A 184 -7.40 -12.09 -7.29
N GLU A 185 -6.43 -12.97 -7.47
CA GLU A 185 -6.51 -14.02 -8.48
C GLU A 185 -7.55 -15.07 -8.09
#